data_AF-A0A5C8NVP9-F1
#
_entry.id   AF-A0A5C8NVP9-F1
#
_cell.length_a   1.000
_cell.length_b   1.000
_cell.length_c   1.000
_cell.angle_alpha   90.00
_cell.angle_beta   90.00
_cell.angle_gamma   90.00
#
_symmetry.space_group_name_H-M   'P 1'
#
loop_
_entity.id
_entity.type
_entity.pdbx_description
1 polymer ?
#
loop_
_entity_poly.entity_id
_entity_poly.type
_entity_poly.pdbx_seq_one_letter_code
_entity_poly.pdbx_strand_id
1 'polypeptide(L)'
;MKLPQIQIRTQMAKIGIKQIPGVQEIKQPKANLTIKQPKADLQMEATPSKLTIDQTKAWEDMDLMNILRRTEKHAEAGYEGWLEGMGRRAEQGQELMKIEHQGNPIANQAIINSGEVKKQLGITFIPSPSSLNIHYEPGEVHVSSQANKPIIHAEISSPEHHYKPGRVDISMEQYENIEFGVTYV
;
A
#
# COMPACT_ATOMS: atom_id res chain seq x y z
N MET A 1 -23.27 108.22 56.34
CA MET A 1 -24.50 108.04 55.53
C MET A 1 -24.46 106.63 54.97
N LYS A 2 -25.56 105.87 55.06
CA LYS A 2 -25.67 104.54 54.44
C LYS A 2 -26.17 104.69 53.01
N LEU A 3 -25.45 104.19 52.01
CA LEU A 3 -25.89 104.24 50.61
C LEU A 3 -26.63 102.94 50.24
N PRO A 4 -27.79 103.03 49.55
CA PRO A 4 -28.45 101.85 49.02
C PRO A 4 -27.61 101.22 47.90
N GLN A 5 -27.36 99.92 48.01
CA GLN A 5 -26.71 99.11 46.98
C GLN A 5 -27.71 98.12 46.39
N ILE A 6 -27.78 98.06 45.06
CA ILE A 6 -28.56 97.04 44.36
C ILE A 6 -27.75 95.74 44.32
N GLN A 7 -28.36 94.65 44.80
CA GLN A 7 -27.85 93.30 44.65
C GLN A 7 -28.69 92.56 43.61
N ILE A 8 -28.00 91.98 42.63
CA ILE A 8 -28.62 91.12 41.62
C ILE A 8 -28.09 89.72 41.84
N ARG A 9 -28.99 88.76 42.04
CA ARG A 9 -28.66 87.33 42.04
C ARG A 9 -29.33 86.69 40.84
N THR A 10 -28.50 86.20 39.94
CA THR A 10 -28.95 85.49 38.74
C THR A 10 -28.75 84.00 38.91
N GLN A 11 -29.80 83.23 38.67
CA GLN A 11 -29.80 81.78 38.55
C GLN A 11 -30.02 81.42 37.09
N MET A 12 -29.04 80.77 36.47
CA MET A 12 -29.14 80.33 35.08
C MET A 12 -30.01 79.07 34.94
N ALA A 13 -30.67 78.91 33.80
CA ALA A 13 -31.35 77.67 33.48
C ALA A 13 -30.36 76.51 33.28
N LYS A 14 -30.77 75.28 33.60
CA LYS A 14 -30.01 74.05 33.36
C LYS A 14 -30.86 73.05 32.60
N ILE A 15 -30.44 72.72 31.38
CA ILE A 15 -31.09 71.71 30.54
C ILE A 15 -30.40 70.36 30.79
N GLY A 16 -31.18 69.37 31.18
CA GLY A 16 -30.78 67.97 31.19
C GLY A 16 -30.98 67.37 29.81
N ILE A 17 -29.94 66.71 29.29
CA ILE A 17 -30.01 65.94 28.03
C ILE A 17 -29.66 64.50 28.36
N LYS A 18 -30.64 63.60 28.23
CA LYS A 18 -30.43 62.17 28.40
C LYS A 18 -30.47 61.50 27.03
N GLN A 19 -29.34 60.91 26.63
CA GLN A 19 -29.22 60.18 25.38
C GLN A 19 -29.25 58.68 25.65
N ILE A 20 -30.18 58.00 25.00
CA ILE A 20 -30.26 56.53 24.99
C ILE A 20 -29.77 56.08 23.61
N PRO A 21 -28.59 55.44 23.52
CA PRO A 21 -28.05 54.99 22.24
C PRO A 21 -28.96 53.92 21.63
N GLY A 22 -29.02 53.90 20.30
CA GLY A 22 -29.69 52.81 19.58
C GLY A 22 -28.89 51.51 19.69
N VAL A 23 -29.58 50.38 19.62
CA VAL A 23 -28.97 49.05 19.72
C VAL A 23 -29.27 48.28 18.43
N GLN A 24 -28.22 47.71 17.84
CA GLN A 24 -28.32 46.83 16.68
C GLN A 24 -28.04 45.39 17.13
N GLU A 25 -28.99 44.50 16.88
CA GLU A 25 -28.86 43.07 17.12
C GLU A 25 -28.86 42.36 15.77
N ILE A 26 -27.70 41.86 15.35
CA ILE A 26 -27.54 41.10 14.10
C ILE A 26 -27.29 39.64 14.46
N LYS A 27 -28.10 38.74 13.94
CA LYS A 27 -27.92 37.28 14.07
C LYS A 27 -27.76 36.67 12.68
N GLN A 28 -26.73 35.86 12.51
CA GLN A 28 -26.50 35.10 11.28
C GLN A 28 -26.70 33.61 11.58
N PRO A 29 -27.84 33.01 11.16
CA PRO A 29 -28.02 31.57 11.25
C PRO A 29 -26.99 30.85 10.38
N LYS A 30 -26.59 29.64 10.79
CA LYS A 30 -25.69 28.80 10.01
C LYS A 30 -26.41 28.28 8.77
N ALA A 31 -25.67 28.10 7.67
CA ALA A 31 -26.19 27.46 6.47
C ALA A 31 -26.50 25.97 6.75
N ASN A 32 -27.58 25.46 6.14
CA ASN A 32 -27.88 24.03 6.16
C ASN A 32 -27.04 23.34 5.09
N LEU A 33 -26.18 22.40 5.51
CA LEU A 33 -25.28 21.67 4.62
C LEU A 33 -25.71 20.22 4.49
N THR A 34 -25.92 19.75 3.26
CA THR A 34 -26.06 18.34 2.93
C THR A 34 -24.82 17.89 2.16
N ILE A 35 -24.01 17.01 2.76
CA ILE A 35 -22.80 16.47 2.16
C ILE A 35 -23.02 14.99 1.88
N LYS A 36 -22.83 14.57 0.63
CA LYS A 36 -22.87 13.15 0.21
C LYS A 36 -21.51 12.78 -0.39
N GLN A 37 -20.91 11.70 0.08
CA GLN A 37 -19.68 11.14 -0.47
C GLN A 37 -20.00 9.85 -1.23
N PRO A 38 -20.02 9.88 -2.57
CA PRO A 38 -20.15 8.65 -3.36
C PRO A 38 -18.95 7.72 -3.11
N LYS A 39 -19.18 6.41 -3.23
CA LYS A 39 -18.11 5.40 -3.14
C LYS A 39 -17.12 5.60 -4.28
N ALA A 40 -15.87 5.23 -4.05
CA ALA A 40 -14.87 5.17 -5.11
C ALA A 40 -15.19 4.03 -6.09
N ASP A 41 -14.87 4.24 -7.36
CA ASP A 41 -14.94 3.18 -8.37
C ASP A 41 -13.69 2.32 -8.27
N LEU A 42 -13.89 1.01 -8.18
CA LEU A 42 -12.82 0.02 -8.05
C LEU A 42 -12.88 -0.92 -9.24
N GLN A 43 -11.78 -1.01 -9.98
CA GLN A 43 -11.59 -2.02 -11.02
C GLN A 43 -10.47 -2.95 -10.56
N MET A 44 -10.77 -4.24 -10.53
CA MET A 44 -9.83 -5.28 -10.13
C MET A 44 -9.72 -6.28 -11.27
N GLU A 45 -8.49 -6.50 -11.73
CA GLU A 45 -8.16 -7.49 -12.73
C GLU A 45 -7.17 -8.47 -12.13
N ALA A 46 -7.47 -9.77 -12.20
CA ALA A 46 -6.66 -10.82 -11.61
C ALA A 46 -6.22 -11.80 -12.69
N THR A 47 -4.92 -12.01 -12.80
CA THR A 47 -4.30 -13.08 -13.60
C THR A 47 -4.04 -14.26 -12.67
N PRO A 48 -4.64 -15.44 -12.91
CA PRO A 48 -4.45 -16.60 -12.04
C PRO A 48 -3.02 -17.12 -12.12
N SER A 49 -2.52 -17.65 -11.01
CA SER A 49 -1.22 -18.35 -10.99
C SER A 49 -1.28 -19.65 -11.78
N LYS A 50 -0.15 -20.08 -12.33
CA LYS A 50 -0.02 -21.32 -13.09
C LYS A 50 1.14 -22.17 -12.56
N LEU A 51 0.85 -23.43 -12.27
CA LEU A 51 1.83 -24.43 -11.84
C LEU A 51 1.99 -25.46 -12.96
N THR A 52 3.21 -25.61 -13.47
CA THR A 52 3.56 -26.62 -14.47
C THR A 52 4.56 -27.59 -13.84
N ILE A 53 4.23 -28.87 -13.84
CA ILE A 53 5.10 -29.94 -13.33
C ILE A 53 5.38 -30.89 -14.48
N ASP A 54 6.63 -30.91 -14.93
CA ASP A 54 7.11 -31.91 -15.89
C ASP A 54 7.73 -33.09 -15.12
N GLN A 55 7.19 -34.27 -15.39
CA GLN A 55 7.54 -35.52 -14.72
C GLN A 55 8.24 -36.50 -15.66
N THR A 56 8.51 -36.13 -16.91
CA THR A 56 8.98 -37.06 -17.96
C THR A 56 10.15 -37.94 -17.48
N LYS A 57 11.16 -37.32 -16.86
CA LYS A 57 12.31 -38.03 -16.29
C LYS A 57 11.93 -38.98 -15.15
N ALA A 58 11.02 -38.59 -14.26
CA ALA A 58 10.56 -39.45 -13.16
C ALA A 58 9.88 -40.73 -13.68
N TRP A 59 9.08 -40.61 -14.72
CA TRP A 59 8.47 -41.76 -15.39
C TRP A 59 9.52 -42.62 -16.11
N GLU A 60 10.49 -42.01 -16.80
CA GLU A 60 11.63 -42.72 -17.40
C GLU A 60 12.46 -43.50 -16.37
N ASP A 61 12.72 -42.93 -15.19
CA ASP A 61 13.45 -43.59 -14.11
C ASP A 61 12.70 -44.83 -13.59
N MET A 62 11.37 -44.79 -13.60
CA MET A 62 10.49 -45.91 -13.24
C MET A 62 10.30 -46.93 -14.37
N ASP A 63 11.06 -46.82 -15.46
CA ASP A 63 10.93 -47.62 -16.68
C ASP A 63 9.57 -47.43 -17.40
N LEU A 64 8.84 -46.36 -17.05
CA LEU A 64 7.55 -45.99 -17.64
C LEU A 64 7.74 -44.96 -18.75
N MET A 65 8.40 -45.37 -19.83
CA MET A 65 8.72 -44.50 -20.96
C MET A 65 8.15 -45.04 -22.27
N ASN A 66 8.06 -44.17 -23.28
CA ASN A 66 7.71 -44.57 -24.64
C ASN A 66 8.73 -45.60 -25.19
N ILE A 67 8.26 -46.56 -26.00
CA ILE A 67 9.10 -47.61 -26.58
C ILE A 67 10.27 -47.09 -27.41
N LEU A 68 10.10 -45.97 -28.11
CA LEU A 68 11.17 -45.33 -28.89
C LEU A 68 12.28 -44.83 -27.97
N ARG A 69 11.90 -44.14 -26.88
CA ARG A 69 12.83 -43.65 -25.86
C ARG A 69 13.54 -44.79 -25.15
N ARG A 70 12.82 -45.87 -24.83
CA ARG A 70 13.39 -47.10 -24.26
C ARG A 70 14.43 -47.70 -25.20
N THR A 71 14.11 -47.80 -26.49
CA THR A 71 15.01 -48.36 -27.51
C THR A 71 16.27 -47.52 -27.65
N GLU A 72 16.14 -46.20 -27.70
CA GLU A 72 17.25 -45.25 -27.73
C GLU A 72 18.18 -45.44 -26.52
N LYS A 73 17.63 -45.46 -25.31
CA LYS A 73 18.40 -45.65 -24.07
C LYS A 73 19.17 -46.97 -24.05
N HIS A 74 18.56 -48.07 -24.52
CA HIS A 74 19.24 -49.36 -24.62
C HIS A 74 20.28 -49.40 -25.74
N ALA A 75 20.04 -48.71 -26.86
CA ALA A 75 21.02 -48.59 -27.93
C ALA A 75 22.26 -47.82 -27.48
N GLU A 76 22.08 -46.73 -26.73
CA GLU A 76 23.16 -45.94 -26.13
C GLU A 76 23.97 -46.79 -25.14
N ALA A 77 23.31 -47.45 -24.18
CA ALA A 77 23.97 -48.35 -23.24
C ALA A 77 24.70 -49.51 -23.93
N GLY A 78 24.13 -50.07 -25.00
CA GLY A 78 24.78 -51.10 -25.81
C GLY A 78 26.02 -50.60 -26.55
N TYR A 79 25.98 -49.36 -27.05
CA TYR A 79 27.11 -48.70 -27.71
C TYR A 79 28.25 -48.43 -26.73
N GLU A 80 27.95 -47.92 -25.53
CA GLU A 80 28.94 -47.75 -24.46
C GLU A 80 29.60 -49.08 -24.09
N GLY A 81 28.80 -50.13 -23.85
CA GLY A 81 29.34 -51.46 -23.55
C GLY A 81 30.18 -52.05 -24.68
N TRP A 82 29.86 -51.73 -25.95
CA TRP A 82 30.68 -52.11 -27.10
C TRP A 82 32.02 -51.38 -27.12
N LEU A 83 32.04 -50.07 -26.84
CA LEU A 83 33.28 -49.29 -26.74
C LEU A 83 34.18 -49.79 -25.59
N GLU A 84 33.60 -50.05 -24.41
CA GLU A 84 34.32 -50.65 -23.28
C GLU A 84 34.91 -52.02 -23.66
N GLY A 85 34.12 -52.85 -24.35
CA GLY A 85 34.56 -54.13 -24.86
C GLY A 85 35.73 -54.01 -25.84
N MET A 86 35.66 -53.05 -26.76
CA MET A 86 36.72 -52.78 -27.73
C MET A 86 38.02 -52.35 -27.04
N GLY A 87 37.93 -51.40 -26.10
CA GLY A 87 39.06 -50.94 -25.30
C GLY A 87 39.73 -52.09 -24.55
N ARG A 88 38.94 -52.89 -23.84
CA ARG A 88 39.43 -54.08 -23.13
C ARG A 88 40.14 -55.07 -24.06
N ARG A 89 39.61 -55.32 -25.26
CA ARG A 89 40.26 -56.23 -26.23
C ARG A 89 41.56 -55.67 -26.78
N ALA A 90 41.61 -54.37 -27.06
CA ALA A 90 42.83 -53.71 -27.52
C ALA A 90 43.93 -53.77 -26.45
N GLU A 91 43.59 -53.50 -25.19
CA GLU A 91 44.51 -53.60 -24.05
C GLU A 91 45.04 -55.02 -23.87
N GLN A 92 44.16 -56.02 -23.83
CA GLN A 92 44.54 -57.44 -23.75
C GLN A 92 45.41 -57.89 -24.93
N GLY A 93 45.13 -57.39 -26.14
CA GLY A 93 45.95 -57.64 -27.32
C GLY A 93 47.35 -57.03 -27.19
N GLN A 94 47.45 -55.81 -26.67
CA GLN A 94 48.73 -55.14 -26.43
C GLN A 94 49.59 -55.88 -25.40
N GLU A 95 48.98 -56.43 -24.34
CA GLU A 95 49.68 -57.27 -23.36
C GLU A 95 50.25 -58.55 -23.98
N LEU A 96 49.48 -59.20 -24.85
CA LEU A 96 49.92 -60.42 -25.53
C LEU A 96 51.04 -60.15 -26.55
N MET A 97 51.03 -58.99 -27.21
CA MET A 97 52.15 -58.58 -28.07
C MET A 97 53.46 -58.35 -27.32
N LYS A 98 53.39 -58.12 -26.00
CA LYS A 98 54.53 -57.83 -25.11
C LYS A 98 54.86 -59.00 -24.17
N ILE A 99 54.44 -60.22 -24.52
CA ILE A 99 54.56 -61.41 -23.67
C ILE A 99 56.02 -61.75 -23.32
N GLU A 100 56.98 -61.29 -24.13
CA GLU A 100 58.42 -61.43 -23.95
C GLU A 100 58.97 -60.62 -22.77
N HIS A 101 58.25 -59.61 -22.27
CA HIS A 101 58.72 -58.67 -21.24
C HIS A 101 58.65 -59.21 -19.79
N GLN A 102 58.78 -60.53 -19.59
CA GLN A 102 58.66 -61.24 -18.30
C GLN A 102 57.31 -60.99 -17.60
N GLY A 103 56.36 -61.92 -17.78
CA GLY A 103 55.04 -61.92 -17.15
C GLY A 103 54.19 -63.11 -17.59
N ASN A 104 52.95 -63.22 -17.08
CA ASN A 104 51.97 -64.22 -17.52
C ASN A 104 50.62 -63.55 -17.86
N PRO A 105 50.53 -62.86 -19.02
CA PRO A 105 49.33 -62.11 -19.42
C PRO A 105 48.11 -63.02 -19.55
N ILE A 106 48.28 -64.27 -20.00
CA ILE A 106 47.17 -65.23 -20.13
C ILE A 106 46.55 -65.54 -18.76
N ALA A 107 47.37 -65.81 -17.74
CA ALA A 107 46.87 -66.06 -16.39
C ALA A 107 46.22 -64.81 -15.78
N ASN A 108 46.80 -63.63 -15.98
CA ASN A 108 46.25 -62.36 -15.48
C ASN A 108 44.89 -62.03 -16.13
N GLN A 109 44.80 -62.16 -17.45
CA GLN A 109 43.54 -61.97 -18.18
C GLN A 109 42.50 -63.01 -17.78
N ALA A 110 42.90 -64.27 -17.55
CA ALA A 110 42.00 -65.30 -17.04
C ALA A 110 41.42 -64.89 -15.69
N ILE A 111 42.23 -64.41 -14.75
CA ILE A 111 41.77 -63.92 -13.44
C ILE A 111 40.77 -62.78 -13.61
N ILE A 112 41.10 -61.75 -14.41
CA ILE A 112 40.24 -60.57 -14.63
C ILE A 112 38.92 -60.96 -15.31
N ASN A 113 38.96 -61.81 -16.34
CA ASN A 113 37.77 -62.23 -17.07
C ASN A 113 36.92 -63.27 -16.31
N SER A 114 37.53 -64.05 -15.41
CA SER A 114 36.85 -65.07 -14.59
C SER A 114 36.26 -64.51 -13.29
N GLY A 115 36.72 -63.33 -12.85
CA GLY A 115 36.24 -62.71 -11.63
C GLY A 115 34.76 -62.35 -11.77
N GLU A 116 33.93 -62.84 -10.86
CA GLU A 116 32.60 -62.29 -10.69
C GLU A 116 32.75 -60.79 -10.40
N VAL A 117 32.15 -59.95 -11.25
CA VAL A 117 32.04 -58.52 -10.95
C VAL A 117 31.30 -58.42 -9.63
N LYS A 118 32.00 -58.05 -8.55
CA LYS A 118 31.40 -57.85 -7.25
C LYS A 118 30.29 -56.83 -7.42
N LYS A 119 29.03 -57.29 -7.35
CA LYS A 119 27.88 -56.40 -7.38
C LYS A 119 28.00 -55.48 -6.17
N GLN A 120 28.25 -54.21 -6.41
CA GLN A 120 28.19 -53.22 -5.36
C GLN A 120 26.72 -53.11 -4.94
N LEU A 121 26.42 -53.46 -3.70
CA LEU A 121 25.11 -53.23 -3.11
C LEU A 121 25.00 -51.73 -2.83
N GLY A 122 24.43 -50.99 -3.77
CA GLY A 122 24.10 -49.58 -3.63
C GLY A 122 22.62 -49.39 -3.33
N ILE A 123 22.28 -48.35 -2.57
CA ILE A 123 20.91 -47.84 -2.48
C ILE A 123 20.71 -46.89 -3.66
N THR A 124 19.76 -47.22 -4.53
CA THR A 124 19.31 -46.33 -5.61
C THR A 124 17.88 -45.89 -5.31
N PHE A 125 17.61 -44.59 -5.48
CA PHE A 125 16.29 -44.02 -5.33
C PHE A 125 15.64 -43.91 -6.71
N ILE A 126 14.45 -44.51 -6.86
CA ILE A 126 13.65 -44.47 -8.08
C ILE A 126 12.28 -43.90 -7.72
N PRO A 127 11.82 -42.81 -8.37
CA PRO A 127 12.56 -42.01 -9.35
C PRO A 127 13.73 -41.24 -8.72
N SER A 128 14.69 -40.80 -9.54
CA SER A 128 15.88 -40.12 -9.03
C SER A 128 15.52 -38.82 -8.31
N PRO A 129 16.32 -38.39 -7.31
CA PRO A 129 16.18 -37.05 -6.74
C PRO A 129 16.27 -36.01 -7.85
N SER A 130 15.40 -35.00 -7.81
CA SER A 130 15.32 -33.95 -8.86
C SER A 130 14.90 -34.46 -10.25
N SER A 131 14.13 -35.54 -10.31
CA SER A 131 13.47 -36.01 -11.54
C SER A 131 12.23 -35.20 -11.95
N LEU A 132 11.80 -34.27 -11.09
CA LEU A 132 10.66 -33.38 -11.30
C LEU A 132 11.16 -31.97 -11.65
N ASN A 133 10.65 -31.43 -12.76
CA ASN A 133 10.86 -30.04 -13.14
C ASN A 133 9.61 -29.23 -12.79
N ILE A 134 9.72 -28.38 -11.79
CA ILE A 134 8.60 -27.57 -11.30
C ILE A 134 8.80 -26.13 -11.77
N HIS A 135 7.82 -25.60 -12.51
CA HIS A 135 7.76 -24.21 -12.92
C HIS A 135 6.49 -23.57 -12.36
N TYR A 136 6.66 -22.46 -11.64
CA TYR A 136 5.55 -21.71 -11.04
C TYR A 136 5.55 -20.28 -11.58
N GLU A 137 4.42 -19.90 -12.16
CA GLU A 137 4.11 -18.55 -12.61
C GLU A 137 3.16 -17.95 -11.56
N PRO A 138 3.61 -16.97 -10.75
CA PRO A 138 2.76 -16.32 -9.77
C PRO A 138 1.57 -15.61 -10.42
N GLY A 139 0.45 -15.56 -9.70
CA GLY A 139 -0.70 -14.77 -10.11
C GLY A 139 -0.46 -13.29 -9.80
N GLU A 140 -1.06 -12.41 -10.59
CA GLU A 140 -0.98 -10.97 -10.41
C GLU A 140 -2.37 -10.37 -10.22
N VAL A 141 -2.48 -9.37 -9.36
CA VAL A 141 -3.73 -8.62 -9.15
C VAL A 141 -3.44 -7.15 -9.38
N HIS A 142 -4.10 -6.59 -10.38
CA HIS A 142 -4.08 -5.17 -10.66
C HIS A 142 -5.32 -4.51 -10.07
N VAL A 143 -5.12 -3.52 -9.21
CA VAL A 143 -6.22 -2.77 -8.57
C VAL A 143 -6.10 -1.31 -8.98
N SER A 144 -7.12 -0.81 -9.67
CA SER A 144 -7.29 0.61 -9.98
C SER A 144 -8.43 1.18 -9.16
N SER A 145 -8.21 2.36 -8.57
CA SER A 145 -9.21 3.07 -7.77
C SER A 145 -9.35 4.51 -8.24
N GLN A 146 -10.59 4.92 -8.49
CA GLN A 146 -10.95 6.28 -8.84
C GLN A 146 -11.83 6.89 -7.74
N ALA A 147 -11.32 7.92 -7.08
CA ALA A 147 -12.06 8.63 -6.04
C ALA A 147 -13.13 9.55 -6.65
N ASN A 148 -14.36 9.42 -6.16
CA ASN A 148 -15.47 10.28 -6.55
C ASN A 148 -15.54 11.52 -5.66
N LYS A 149 -15.83 12.69 -6.25
CA LYS A 149 -15.90 13.96 -5.51
C LYS A 149 -17.14 13.99 -4.60
N PRO A 150 -17.05 14.63 -3.41
CA PRO A 150 -18.22 14.85 -2.58
C PRO A 150 -19.20 15.80 -3.27
N ILE A 151 -20.48 15.50 -3.13
CA ILE A 151 -21.60 16.34 -3.57
C ILE A 151 -22.04 17.15 -2.35
N ILE A 152 -21.83 18.47 -2.41
CA ILE A 152 -22.13 19.40 -1.32
C ILE A 152 -23.26 20.32 -1.77
N HIS A 153 -24.38 20.27 -1.05
CA HIS A 153 -25.47 21.23 -1.19
C HIS A 153 -25.50 22.13 0.05
N ALA A 154 -25.48 23.44 -0.17
CA ALA A 154 -25.51 24.44 0.87
C ALA A 154 -26.72 25.37 0.68
N GLU A 155 -27.63 25.37 1.65
CA GLU A 155 -28.74 26.30 1.73
C GLU A 155 -28.36 27.44 2.68
N ILE A 156 -28.16 28.63 2.11
CA ILE A 156 -27.72 29.81 2.85
C ILE A 156 -28.94 30.47 3.50
N SER A 157 -28.86 30.72 4.80
CA SER A 157 -29.86 31.51 5.52
C SER A 157 -29.45 32.99 5.57
N SER A 158 -30.40 33.89 5.34
CA SER A 158 -30.16 35.33 5.41
C SER A 158 -29.90 35.81 6.85
N PRO A 159 -29.10 36.87 7.06
CA PRO A 159 -28.95 37.49 8.36
C PRO A 159 -30.26 38.11 8.86
N GLU A 160 -30.55 37.94 10.13
CA GLU A 160 -31.64 38.58 10.85
C GLU A 160 -31.11 39.86 11.52
N HIS A 161 -31.66 41.01 11.15
CA HIS A 161 -31.27 42.30 11.72
C HIS A 161 -32.43 42.96 12.46
N HIS A 162 -32.24 43.20 13.75
CA HIS A 162 -33.18 43.93 14.59
C HIS A 162 -32.52 45.22 15.06
N TYR A 163 -33.14 46.35 14.72
CA TYR A 163 -32.68 47.67 15.15
C TYR A 163 -33.67 48.28 16.14
N LYS A 164 -33.16 48.68 17.31
CA LYS A 164 -33.88 49.48 18.30
C LYS A 164 -33.36 50.91 18.20
N PRO A 165 -34.15 51.86 17.67
CA PRO A 165 -33.73 53.25 17.55
C PRO A 165 -33.38 53.86 18.91
N GLY A 166 -32.33 54.69 18.92
CA GLY A 166 -32.00 55.51 20.09
C GLY A 166 -33.03 56.61 20.29
N ARG A 167 -33.04 57.18 21.50
CA ARG A 167 -33.94 58.30 21.85
C ARG A 167 -33.18 59.34 22.67
N VAL A 168 -33.49 60.60 22.43
CA VAL A 168 -32.97 61.72 23.20
C VAL A 168 -34.14 62.33 23.97
N ASP A 169 -34.00 62.40 25.29
CA ASP A 169 -34.93 63.07 26.19
C ASP A 169 -34.29 64.38 26.65
N ILE A 170 -35.00 65.50 26.44
CA ILE A 170 -34.56 66.84 26.83
C ILE A 170 -35.52 67.35 27.89
N SER A 171 -35.00 67.76 29.05
CA SER A 171 -35.81 68.25 30.18
C SER A 171 -35.21 69.49 30.81
N MET A 172 -36.06 70.35 31.38
CA MET A 172 -35.61 71.48 32.20
C MET A 172 -35.37 71.01 33.63
N GLU A 173 -34.10 70.96 34.05
CA GLU A 173 -33.74 70.61 35.43
C GLU A 173 -33.83 71.82 36.36
N GLN A 174 -33.52 73.01 35.84
CA GLN A 174 -33.55 74.25 36.59
C GLN A 174 -34.01 75.38 35.66
N TYR A 175 -35.06 76.11 36.04
CA TYR A 175 -35.47 77.32 35.34
C TYR A 175 -34.56 78.49 35.69
N GLU A 176 -34.41 79.42 34.76
CA GLU A 176 -33.77 80.70 35.00
C GLU A 176 -34.60 81.55 35.97
N ASN A 177 -33.91 82.23 36.89
CA ASN A 177 -34.53 83.17 37.82
C ASN A 177 -33.58 84.35 38.08
N ILE A 178 -34.12 85.55 38.22
CA ILE A 178 -33.34 86.75 38.57
C ILE A 178 -34.02 87.42 39.75
N GLU A 179 -33.29 87.53 40.84
CA GLU A 179 -33.73 88.19 42.07
C GLU A 179 -33.02 89.53 42.22
N PHE A 180 -33.80 90.58 42.50
CA PHE A 180 -33.33 91.93 42.77
C PHE A 180 -33.56 92.27 44.24
N GLY A 181 -32.52 92.69 44.94
CA GLY A 181 -32.59 93.16 46.32
C GLY A 181 -31.91 94.52 46.49
N VAL A 182 -32.30 95.27 47.51
CA VAL A 182 -31.65 96.53 47.89
C VAL A 182 -31.20 96.43 49.35
N THR A 183 -29.92 96.66 49.61
CA THR A 183 -29.35 96.63 50.95
C THR A 183 -28.73 97.98 51.30
N TYR A 184 -28.86 98.42 52.55
CA TYR A 184 -28.29 99.69 53.03
C TYR A 184 -27.05 99.38 53.87
N VAL A 185 -25.87 99.66 53.34
CA VAL A 185 -24.58 99.48 54.03
C VAL A 185 -24.21 100.77 54.75
#